data_AF-A0A975GI78-F1
#
_entry.id   AF-A0A975GI78-F1
#
_cell.length_a   1.000
_cell.length_b   1.000
_cell.length_c   1.000
_cell.angle_alpha   90.00
_cell.angle_beta   90.00
_cell.angle_gamma   90.00
#
_symmetry.space_group_name_H-M   'P 1'
#
loop_
_entity.id
_entity.type
_entity.pdbx_description
1 polymer ?
#
loop_
_entity_poly.entity_id
_entity_poly.type
_entity_poly.pdbx_seq_one_letter_code
_entity_poly.pdbx_strand_id
1 'polypeptide(L)' 'MKFFNTAGPVNCKDHYCLPPLKRFKLEELLNLIDEKKYFVLHAPRQTGKTSCLLRIQARPLLKAHLMQSGNFHKTSPGL' A
#
# COMPACT_ATOMS: atom_id res chain seq x y z
N MET A 1 -22.46 -14.10 0.51
CA MET A 1 -21.61 -14.63 1.59
C MET A 1 -20.17 -14.24 1.27
N LYS A 2 -19.36 -13.76 2.22
CA LYS A 2 -17.97 -13.33 1.94
C LYS A 2 -17.04 -14.53 1.79
N PHE A 3 -15.97 -14.38 1.00
CA PHE A 3 -14.94 -15.41 0.80
C PHE A 3 -13.50 -14.84 0.85
N PHE A 4 -12.49 -15.70 0.94
CA PHE A 4 -11.10 -15.27 0.90
C PHE A 4 -10.63 -15.18 -0.56
N ASN A 5 -10.19 -13.99 -0.98
CA ASN A 5 -9.55 -13.83 -2.28
C ASN A 5 -8.08 -14.24 -2.21
N THR A 6 -7.65 -15.09 -3.14
CA THR A 6 -6.28 -15.59 -3.25
C THR A 6 -5.50 -14.96 -4.41
N ALA A 7 -6.16 -14.20 -5.30
CA ALA A 7 -5.55 -13.60 -6.49
C ALA A 7 -5.98 -12.14 -6.68
N GLY A 8 -5.01 -11.25 -6.91
CA GLY A 8 -5.30 -9.83 -7.12
C GLY A 8 -5.72 -9.06 -5.84
N PRO A 9 -6.24 -7.84 -5.99
CA PRO A 9 -6.61 -6.98 -4.87
C PRO A 9 -7.84 -7.49 -4.08
N VAL A 10 -7.84 -7.26 -2.77
CA VAL A 10 -8.96 -7.62 -1.90
C VAL A 10 -10.02 -6.50 -1.92
N ASN A 11 -11.18 -6.76 -2.51
CA ASN A 11 -12.37 -5.93 -2.33
C ASN A 11 -13.08 -6.27 -1.01
N CYS A 12 -13.08 -5.36 -0.02
CA CYS A 12 -13.67 -5.63 1.30
C CYS A 12 -15.22 -5.78 1.28
N LYS A 13 -15.90 -5.41 0.19
CA LYS A 13 -17.35 -5.66 0.02
C LYS A 13 -17.62 -7.16 -0.13
N ASP A 14 -16.84 -7.82 -1.00
CA ASP A 14 -17.06 -9.20 -1.40
C ASP A 14 -16.15 -10.19 -0.63
N HIS A 15 -15.01 -9.72 -0.13
CA HIS A 15 -13.99 -10.55 0.48
C HIS A 15 -13.80 -10.29 1.98
N TYR A 16 -13.30 -11.30 2.70
CA TYR A 16 -12.76 -11.10 4.04
C TYR A 16 -11.54 -10.18 3.99
N CYS A 17 -11.65 -9.03 4.65
CA CYS A 17 -10.64 -7.98 4.64
C CYS A 17 -9.92 -7.93 5.99
N LEU A 18 -8.64 -8.27 6.00
CA LEU A 18 -7.79 -8.05 7.16
C LEU A 18 -7.14 -6.67 7.06
N PRO A 19 -6.97 -5.92 8.17
CA PRO A 19 -6.39 -4.58 8.14
C PRO A 19 -4.96 -4.63 7.57
N PRO A 20 -4.71 -4.18 6.34
CA PRO A 20 -3.44 -4.46 5.66
C PRO A 20 -2.26 -3.76 6.34
N LEU A 21 -2.47 -2.53 6.81
CA LEU A 21 -1.45 -1.66 7.41
C LEU A 21 -1.03 -2.08 8.83
N LYS A 22 -1.78 -2.98 9.48
CA LYS A 22 -1.41 -3.54 10.79
C LYS A 22 -0.50 -4.77 10.66
N ARG A 23 -0.24 -5.25 9.43
CA ARG A 23 0.44 -6.54 9.18
C ARG A 23 1.95 -6.40 8.98
N PHE A 24 2.47 -5.18 8.89
CA PHE A 24 3.89 -4.89 8.69
C PHE A 24 4.26 -3.59 9.41
N LYS A 25 5.56 -3.39 9.67
CA LYS A 25 6.10 -2.19 10.31
C LYS A 25 6.02 -1.02 9.33
N LEU A 26 4.94 -0.26 9.41
CA LEU A 26 4.67 0.84 8.47
C LEU A 26 5.75 1.94 8.55
N GLU A 27 6.19 2.32 9.74
CA GLU A 27 7.20 3.38 9.91
C GLU A 27 8.52 3.02 9.21
N GLU A 28 8.97 1.78 9.35
CA GLU A 28 10.18 1.28 8.68
C GLU A 28 10.03 1.34 7.14
N LEU A 29 8.85 0.99 6.63
CA LEU A 29 8.55 1.10 5.20
C LEU A 29 8.55 2.56 4.72
N LEU A 30 7.98 3.48 5.49
CA LEU A 30 7.94 4.90 5.15
C LEU A 30 9.35 5.48 5.09
N ASN A 31 10.22 5.12 6.03
CA ASN A 31 11.63 5.53 6.02
C ASN A 31 12.35 5.04 4.75
N LEU A 32 12.14 3.78 4.35
CA LEU A 32 12.72 3.25 3.10
C LEU A 32 12.22 3.99 1.87
N ILE A 33 10.95 4.40 1.85
CA ILE A 33 10.36 5.18 0.74
C ILE A 33 10.96 6.59 0.71
N ASP A 34 11.12 7.24 1.86
CA ASP A 34 11.68 8.59 1.96
C ASP A 34 13.16 8.61 1.51
N GLU A 35 13.91 7.58 1.88
CA GLU A 35 15.29 7.36 1.44
C GLU A 35 15.41 6.84 0.00
N LYS A 36 14.29 6.70 -0.74
CA LYS A 36 14.23 6.21 -2.13
C LYS A 36 14.87 4.81 -2.31
N LYS A 37 14.76 3.96 -1.31
CA LYS A 37 15.31 2.60 -1.32
C LYS A 37 14.31 1.59 -1.87
N TYR A 38 14.83 0.63 -2.62
CA TYR A 38 14.08 -0.58 -2.95
C TYR A 38 13.93 -1.45 -1.71
N PHE A 39 12.76 -2.07 -1.55
CA PHE A 39 12.48 -2.99 -0.46
C PHE A 39 11.71 -4.21 -0.97
N VAL A 40 11.83 -5.31 -0.23
CA VAL A 40 11.13 -6.56 -0.53
C VAL A 40 10.10 -6.84 0.57
N LEU A 41 8.84 -6.98 0.17
CA LEU A 41 7.79 -7.42 1.10
C LEU A 41 7.79 -8.95 1.20
N HIS A 42 8.55 -9.48 2.16
CA HIS A 42 8.57 -10.92 2.45
C HIS A 42 7.28 -11.36 3.16
N ALA A 43 6.46 -12.14 2.45
CA ALA A 43 5.31 -12.84 3.02
C ALA A 43 4.95 -14.07 2.16
N PRO A 44 4.31 -15.11 2.72
CA PRO A 44 3.88 -16.30 1.97
C PRO A 44 3.02 -15.98 0.74
N ARG A 45 2.91 -16.91 -0.21
CA ARG A 45 2.05 -16.74 -1.40
C ARG A 45 0.60 -16.46 -0.98
N GLN A 46 -0.10 -15.65 -1.77
CA GLN A 46 -1.54 -15.35 -1.60
C GLN A 46 -1.94 -14.66 -0.28
N THR A 47 -0.98 -14.03 0.42
CA THR A 47 -1.23 -13.29 1.67
C THR A 47 -1.69 -11.84 1.49
N GLY A 48 -2.02 -11.44 0.25
CA GLY A 48 -2.52 -10.09 -0.03
C GLY A 48 -1.43 -9.00 -0.10
N LYS A 49 -0.18 -9.36 -0.45
CA LYS A 49 0.92 -8.40 -0.66
C LYS A 49 0.54 -7.26 -1.61
N THR A 50 -0.08 -7.58 -2.74
CA THR A 50 -0.58 -6.59 -3.72
C THR A 50 -1.59 -5.63 -3.08
N SER A 51 -2.54 -6.17 -2.31
CA SER A 51 -3.52 -5.36 -1.58
C SER A 51 -2.88 -4.43 -0.54
N CYS A 52 -1.83 -4.90 0.15
CA CYS A 52 -1.05 -4.06 1.06
C CYS A 52 -0.41 -2.89 0.31
N LEU A 53 0.30 -3.15 -0.78
CA LEU A 53 1.00 -2.12 -1.56
C LEU A 53 0.03 -1.07 -2.11
N LEU A 54 -1.11 -1.49 -2.67
CA LEU A 54 -2.14 -0.57 -3.14
C LEU A 54 -2.71 0.29 -2.00
N ARG A 55 -2.87 -0.28 -0.80
CA ARG A 55 -3.36 0.48 0.35
C ARG A 55 -2.33 1.47 0.89
N ILE A 56 -1.04 1.13 0.83
CA ILE A 56 0.06 2.05 1.13
C ILE A 56 0.01 3.23 0.14
N GLN A 57 -0.02 2.95 -1.16
CA GLN A 57 -0.10 3.98 -2.21
C GLN A 57 -1.33 4.89 -2.06
N ALA A 58 -2.49 4.33 -1.78
CA ALA A 58 -3.74 5.07 -1.61
C ALA A 58 -3.84 5.82 -0.27
N ARG A 59 -2.81 5.75 0.60
CA ARG A 59 -2.87 6.38 1.93
C ARG A 59 -2.65 7.90 1.79
N PRO A 60 -3.57 8.74 2.29
CA PRO A 60 -3.42 10.20 2.24
C PRO A 60 -2.15 10.70 2.94
N LEU A 61 -1.79 10.07 4.06
CA LEU A 61 -0.58 10.41 4.82
C LEU A 61 0.70 10.11 4.04
N LEU A 62 0.75 9.02 3.25
CA LEU A 62 1.89 8.76 2.38
C LEU A 62 1.99 9.84 1.30
N LYS A 63 0.86 10.23 0.70
CA LYS A 63 0.83 11.31 -0.29
C LYS A 63 1.31 12.64 0.31
N ALA A 64 0.87 12.97 1.52
CA ALA A 64 1.34 14.17 2.24
C ALA A 64 2.84 14.09 2.58
N HIS A 65 3.34 12.93 2.99
CA HIS A 65 4.76 12.69 3.29
C HIS A 65 5.63 12.86 2.03
N LEU A 66 5.22 12.26 0.90
CA LEU A 66 5.89 12.42 -0.39
C LEU A 66 5.82 13.84 -0.97
N MET A 67 4.73 14.57 -0.69
CA MET A 67 4.58 15.97 -1.09
C MET A 67 5.47 16.90 -0.26
N GLN A 68 5.68 16.60 1.03
CA GLN A 68 6.60 17.34 1.90
C GLN A 68 8.07 17.10 1.55
N SER A 69 8.43 15.88 1.13
CA SER A 69 9.79 15.57 0.66
C SER A 69 10.09 16.07 -0.77
N GLY A 70 9.21 16.90 -1.37
CA GLY A 70 9.41 17.50 -2.69
C GLY A 70 9.31 16.50 -3.86
N ASN A 71 8.87 15.27 -3.61
CA ASN A 71 8.99 14.14 -4.55
C ASN A 71 7.70 13.83 -5.32
N PHE A 72 6.57 14.49 -5.05
CA PHE A 72 5.33 14.30 -5.79
C PHE A 72 5.05 15.50 -6.70
N HIS A 73 5.52 15.45 -7.95
CA HIS A 73 5.03 16.35 -8.99
C HIS A 73 3.55 16.08 -9.17
N LYS A 74 2.69 17.09 -8.96
CA LYS A 74 1.27 17.01 -9.29
C LYS A 74 1.19 16.56 -10.75
N THR A 75 0.79 15.32 -11.02
CA THR A 75 0.22 15.02 -12.32
C THR A 75 -1.09 15.79 -12.34
N SER A 76 -1.06 16.93 -13.01
CA SER A 76 -2.23 17.70 -13.41
C SER A 76 -3.29 16.72 -13.93
N PRO A 77 -4.56 16.84 -13.55
CA PRO A 77 -5.62 16.23 -14.34
C PRO A 77 -5.65 17.01 -15.67
N GLY A 78 -4.89 16.53 -16.65
CA GLY A 78 -4.87 17.04 -18.02
C GLY A 78 -5.63 16.07 -18.90
N LEU A 79 -6.76 16.57 -19.41
CA LEU A 79 -7.84 15.94 -20.20
C LEU A 79 -8.81 15.02 -19.42
#